data_AF-A0AAF0U5B6-F1
#
_entry.id   AF-A0AAF0U5B6-F1
#
_cell.length_a   1.000
_cell.length_b   1.000
_cell.length_c   1.000
_cell.angle_alpha   90.00
_cell.angle_beta   90.00
_cell.angle_gamma   90.00
#
_symmetry.space_group_name_H-M   'P 1'
#
loop_
_entity.id
_entity.type
_entity.pdbx_description
1 polymer ?
#
loop_
_entity_poly.entity_id
_entity_poly.type
_entity_poly.pdbx_seq_one_letter_code
_entity_poly.pdbx_strand_id
1 'polypeptide(L)'
;MDISKSYPPTLFVHMPKDKRRSVRIARYLTLLQGKGIDVAEVKCMEFALSPTLLSDRVPGLDLATSVKLYSLFQEKDFVDTKGFMRNDGRAIQWKAALKESEIILPDKSIANHIQEEMNLAFAYHEMTSLQSEQIFHWFETHMS
;
A
#
# COMPACT_ATOMS: atom_id res chain seq x y z
N MET A 1 6.77 -21.39 -21.26
CA MET A 1 5.30 -21.36 -21.15
C MET A 1 4.80 -20.98 -22.52
N ASP A 2 3.99 -21.82 -23.16
CA ASP A 2 3.39 -21.45 -24.44
C ASP A 2 2.14 -20.60 -24.17
N ILE A 3 2.12 -19.39 -24.70
CA ILE A 3 1.03 -18.43 -24.52
C ILE A 3 0.47 -18.15 -25.92
N SER A 4 -0.82 -18.45 -26.10
CA SER A 4 -1.55 -18.20 -27.33
C SER A 4 -1.60 -16.70 -27.65
N LYS A 5 -1.67 -16.36 -28.94
CA LYS A 5 -1.98 -14.98 -29.36
C LYS A 5 -3.38 -14.52 -28.95
N SER A 6 -4.27 -15.46 -28.62
CA SER A 6 -5.61 -15.19 -28.10
C SER A 6 -5.64 -14.96 -26.59
N TYR A 7 -4.49 -14.82 -25.93
CA TYR A 7 -4.45 -14.52 -24.50
C TYR A 7 -5.01 -13.11 -24.26
N PRO A 8 -5.82 -12.92 -23.22
CA PRO A 8 -6.50 -11.63 -23.00
C PRO A 8 -5.50 -10.51 -22.67
N PRO A 9 -5.87 -9.25 -22.96
CA PRO A 9 -5.18 -8.09 -22.42
C PRO A 9 -4.96 -8.22 -20.91
N THR A 10 -3.76 -7.88 -20.43
CA THR A 10 -3.35 -8.17 -19.05
C THR A 10 -2.83 -6.91 -18.35
N LEU A 11 -3.45 -6.57 -17.22
CA LEU A 11 -2.96 -5.52 -16.33
C LEU A 11 -2.28 -6.13 -15.10
N PHE A 12 -1.00 -5.81 -14.88
CA PHE A 12 -0.32 -6.15 -13.64
C PHE A 12 -0.43 -5.01 -12.64
N VAL A 13 -1.15 -5.23 -11.54
CA VAL A 13 -1.19 -4.29 -10.41
C VAL A 13 -0.32 -4.84 -9.30
N HIS A 14 0.74 -4.13 -8.92
CA HIS A 14 1.65 -4.64 -7.90
C HIS A 14 2.42 -3.55 -7.15
N MET A 15 2.95 -3.93 -6.01
CA MET A 15 3.85 -3.10 -5.22
C MET A 15 5.32 -3.41 -5.56
N PRO A 16 6.13 -2.44 -6.02
CA PRO A 16 7.50 -2.72 -6.45
C PRO A 16 8.47 -3.15 -5.33
N LYS A 17 8.19 -2.82 -4.06
CA LYS A 17 9.03 -3.26 -2.94
C LYS A 17 9.08 -4.78 -2.80
N ASP A 18 8.04 -5.49 -3.23
CA ASP A 18 8.12 -6.94 -3.40
C ASP A 18 8.95 -7.29 -4.63
N LYS A 19 10.28 -7.30 -4.43
CA LYS A 19 11.27 -7.56 -5.48
C LYS A 19 11.03 -8.89 -6.19
N ARG A 20 10.59 -9.93 -5.46
CA ARG A 20 10.34 -11.25 -6.05
C ARG A 20 9.21 -11.19 -7.07
N ARG A 21 8.12 -10.47 -6.77
CA ARG A 21 6.99 -10.33 -7.71
C ARG A 21 7.33 -9.33 -8.80
N SER A 22 7.99 -8.22 -8.47
CA SER A 22 8.43 -7.23 -9.46
C SER A 22 9.32 -7.85 -10.55
N VAL A 23 10.31 -8.68 -10.20
CA VAL A 23 11.15 -9.38 -11.20
C VAL A 23 10.33 -10.34 -12.07
N ARG A 24 9.35 -11.04 -11.49
CA ARG A 24 8.48 -11.93 -12.26
C ARG A 24 7.59 -11.14 -13.22
N ILE A 25 6.99 -10.05 -12.75
CA ILE A 25 6.11 -9.19 -13.55
C ILE A 25 6.90 -8.59 -14.72
N ALA A 26 8.10 -8.06 -14.48
CA ALA A 26 8.96 -7.54 -15.54
C ALA A 26 9.22 -8.58 -16.65
N ARG A 27 9.47 -9.84 -16.29
CA ARG A 27 9.63 -10.93 -17.27
C ARG A 27 8.36 -11.19 -18.07
N TYR A 28 7.19 -11.16 -17.43
CA TYR A 28 5.91 -11.41 -18.11
C TYR A 28 5.46 -10.23 -18.97
N LEU A 29 5.74 -8.98 -18.58
CA LEU A 29 5.53 -7.81 -19.42
C LEU A 29 6.25 -7.95 -20.76
N THR A 30 7.56 -8.23 -20.74
CA THR A 30 8.35 -8.45 -21.96
C THR A 30 7.83 -9.64 -22.78
N LEU A 31 7.46 -10.74 -22.13
CA LEU A 31 6.96 -11.94 -22.80
C LEU A 31 5.63 -11.71 -23.53
N LEU A 32 4.66 -11.05 -22.86
CA LEU A 32 3.33 -10.78 -23.40
C LEU A 32 3.41 -9.77 -24.54
N GLN A 33 4.16 -8.69 -24.34
CA GLN A 33 4.38 -7.67 -25.37
C GLN A 33 5.06 -8.27 -26.62
N GLY A 34 6.06 -9.15 -26.45
CA GLY A 34 6.73 -9.85 -27.56
C GLY A 34 5.82 -10.80 -28.34
N LYS A 35 4.66 -11.18 -27.77
CA LYS A 35 3.63 -12.00 -28.43
C LYS A 35 2.52 -11.16 -29.08
N GLY A 36 2.58 -9.82 -28.97
CA GLY A 36 1.56 -8.91 -29.46
C GLY A 36 0.30 -8.88 -28.58
N ILE A 37 0.40 -9.30 -27.32
CA ILE A 37 -0.68 -9.20 -26.34
C ILE A 37 -0.60 -7.84 -25.67
N ASP A 38 -1.73 -7.14 -25.58
CA ASP A 38 -1.78 -5.86 -24.87
C ASP A 38 -1.55 -6.06 -23.37
N VAL A 39 -0.61 -5.31 -22.80
CA VAL A 39 -0.16 -5.50 -21.44
C VAL A 39 0.30 -4.19 -20.84
N ALA A 40 -0.12 -3.92 -19.61
CA ALA A 40 0.30 -2.74 -18.85
C ALA A 40 0.64 -3.09 -17.40
N GLU A 41 1.30 -2.15 -16.72
CA GLU A 41 1.63 -2.23 -15.31
C GLU A 41 1.10 -1.01 -14.55
N VAL A 42 0.61 -1.25 -13.34
CA VAL A 42 0.26 -0.23 -12.35
C VAL A 42 1.11 -0.51 -11.12
N LYS A 43 1.98 0.44 -10.80
CA LYS A 43 2.89 0.36 -9.64
C LYS A 43 2.27 1.07 -8.45
N CYS A 44 1.93 0.30 -7.44
CA CYS A 44 1.49 0.79 -6.15
C CYS A 44 2.74 1.16 -5.32
N MET A 45 3.09 2.44 -5.34
CA MET A 45 4.26 2.96 -4.64
C MET A 45 3.97 3.22 -3.16
N GLU A 46 5.02 3.23 -2.35
CA GLU A 46 4.94 3.75 -0.98
C GLU A 46 4.56 5.22 -0.98
N PHE A 47 3.98 5.67 0.12
CA PHE A 47 3.66 7.07 0.34
C PHE A 47 3.93 7.46 1.79
N ALA A 48 4.16 8.75 2.00
CA ALA A 48 4.40 9.29 3.32
C ALA A 48 3.10 9.33 4.12
N LEU A 49 3.18 8.87 5.38
CA LEU A 49 2.19 9.20 6.39
C LEU A 49 2.24 10.71 6.67
N SER A 50 1.06 11.31 6.82
CA SER A 50 0.91 12.67 7.34
C SER A 50 0.30 12.62 8.74
N PRO A 51 0.38 13.71 9.53
CA PRO A 51 -0.29 13.78 10.83
C PRO A 51 -1.82 13.60 10.76
N THR A 52 -2.44 13.86 9.60
CA THR A 52 -3.91 13.76 9.42
C THR A 52 -4.36 12.44 8.81
N LEU A 53 -3.44 11.67 8.20
CA LEU A 53 -3.79 10.54 7.35
C LEU A 53 -4.69 9.52 8.06
N LEU A 54 -4.40 9.21 9.33
CA LEU A 54 -5.18 8.22 10.06
C LEU A 54 -6.57 8.74 10.40
N SER A 55 -6.73 10.01 10.79
CA SER A 55 -8.06 10.58 11.02
C SER A 55 -8.89 10.71 9.73
N ASP A 56 -8.23 10.93 8.60
CA ASP A 56 -8.90 11.06 7.30
C ASP A 56 -9.43 9.70 6.80
N ARG A 57 -8.79 8.59 7.22
CA ARG A 57 -9.00 7.25 6.64
C ARG A 57 -9.56 6.21 7.60
N VAL A 58 -9.41 6.41 8.91
CA VAL A 58 -9.88 5.48 9.94
C VAL A 58 -11.10 6.07 10.64
N PRO A 59 -12.32 5.59 10.32
CA PRO A 59 -13.53 6.07 10.98
C PRO A 59 -13.46 5.96 12.51
N GLY A 60 -13.83 7.03 13.20
CA GLY A 60 -13.81 7.08 14.66
C GLY A 60 -12.48 7.48 15.30
N LEU A 61 -11.43 7.72 14.51
CA LEU A 61 -10.17 8.31 15.01
C LEU A 61 -10.17 9.82 14.80
N ASP A 62 -10.04 10.59 15.89
CA ASP A 62 -9.95 12.04 15.79
C ASP A 62 -8.57 12.54 15.36
N LEU A 63 -8.52 13.78 14.86
CA LEU A 63 -7.29 14.43 14.40
C LEU A 63 -6.24 14.55 15.52
N ALA A 64 -6.66 14.85 16.75
CA ALA A 64 -5.74 15.03 17.87
C ALA A 64 -4.98 13.74 18.20
N THR A 65 -5.67 12.61 18.17
CA THR A 65 -5.11 11.27 18.37
C THR A 65 -4.24 10.87 17.19
N SER A 66 -4.66 11.16 15.95
CA SER A 66 -3.84 10.94 14.74
C SER A 66 -2.49 11.66 14.82
N VAL A 67 -2.47 12.94 15.20
CA VAL A 67 -1.23 13.73 15.36
C VAL A 67 -0.32 13.15 16.45
N LYS A 68 -0.89 12.72 17.58
CA LYS A 68 -0.12 12.09 18.67
C LYS A 68 0.49 10.75 18.22
N LEU A 69 -0.27 9.93 17.49
CA LEU A 69 0.21 8.66 16.94
C LEU A 69 1.34 8.88 15.93
N TYR A 70 1.18 9.84 15.02
CA TYR A 70 2.22 10.18 14.06
C TYR A 70 3.53 10.60 14.76
N SER A 71 3.42 11.42 15.81
CA SER A 71 4.56 11.85 16.62
C SER A 71 5.24 10.67 17.32
N LEU A 72 4.45 9.76 17.93
CA LEU A 72 4.95 8.51 18.52
C LEU A 72 5.68 7.65 17.48
N PHE A 73 5.16 7.54 16.26
CA PHE A 73 5.77 6.73 15.21
C PHE A 73 7.11 7.29 14.74
N GLN A 74 7.25 8.62 14.71
CA GLN A 74 8.55 9.26 14.44
C GLN A 74 9.52 9.10 15.61
N GLU A 75 9.05 9.30 16.85
CA GLU A 75 9.88 9.13 18.07
C GLU A 75 10.47 7.72 18.17
N LYS A 76 9.68 6.70 17.81
CA LYS A 76 10.08 5.28 17.83
C LYS A 76 10.76 4.83 16.54
N ASP A 77 11.04 5.75 15.61
CA ASP A 77 11.69 5.50 14.33
C ASP A 77 10.97 4.44 13.46
N PHE A 78 9.66 4.28 13.62
CA PHE A 78 8.84 3.46 12.71
C PHE A 78 8.63 4.17 11.37
N VAL A 79 8.59 5.50 11.45
CA VAL A 79 8.39 6.44 10.34
C VAL A 79 9.59 7.38 10.31
N ASP A 80 10.15 7.64 9.13
CA ASP A 80 11.27 8.56 8.99
C ASP A 80 10.85 10.05 9.08
N THR A 81 11.82 10.95 8.98
CA THR A 81 11.58 12.40 9.06
C THR A 81 10.73 12.94 7.89
N LYS A 82 10.59 12.19 6.80
CA LYS A 82 9.78 12.53 5.63
C LYS A 82 8.41 11.86 5.66
N GLY A 83 8.09 11.07 6.69
CA GLY A 83 6.81 10.38 6.84
C GLY A 83 6.78 8.98 6.23
N PHE A 84 7.89 8.46 5.69
CA PHE A 84 7.90 7.13 5.09
C PHE A 84 8.07 6.02 6.13
N MET A 85 7.32 4.94 5.95
CA MET A 85 7.46 3.72 6.74
C MET A 85 8.83 3.09 6.52
N ARG A 86 9.59 2.87 7.60
CA ARG A 86 10.90 2.21 7.51
C ARG A 86 10.79 0.70 7.32
N ASN A 87 9.75 0.11 7.89
CA ASN A 87 9.49 -1.32 7.90
C ASN A 87 8.01 -1.60 7.64
N ASP A 88 7.69 -2.86 7.33
CA ASP A 88 6.32 -3.34 7.21
C ASP A 88 5.54 -3.09 8.51
N GLY A 89 4.36 -2.46 8.41
CA GLY A 89 3.49 -2.17 9.56
C GLY A 89 3.06 -3.42 10.34
N ARG A 90 3.09 -4.61 9.71
CA ARG A 90 2.85 -5.92 10.35
C ARG A 90 4.04 -6.40 11.18
N ALA A 91 5.25 -5.99 10.81
CA ALA A 91 6.50 -6.44 11.42
C ALA A 91 6.93 -5.58 12.62
N ILE A 92 6.46 -4.32 12.70
CA ILE A 92 6.82 -3.41 13.79
C ILE A 92 5.93 -3.60 15.03
N GLN A 93 6.52 -3.45 16.21
CA GLN A 93 5.81 -3.60 17.49
C GLN A 93 5.14 -2.29 17.96
N TRP A 94 4.48 -1.57 17.06
CA TRP A 94 3.90 -0.26 17.37
C TRP A 94 2.80 -0.32 18.45
N LYS A 95 2.07 -1.45 18.54
CA LYS A 95 1.08 -1.70 19.60
C LYS A 95 1.72 -1.78 21.00
N ALA A 96 3.00 -2.16 21.10
CA ALA A 96 3.73 -2.13 22.37
C ALA A 96 4.12 -0.69 22.73
N ALA A 97 4.68 0.06 21.78
CA ALA A 97 4.97 1.48 21.97
C ALA A 97 3.72 2.30 22.34
N LEU A 98 2.56 1.97 21.76
CA LEU A 98 1.28 2.58 22.13
C LEU A 98 0.93 2.32 23.61
N LYS A 99 1.11 1.09 24.11
CA LYS A 99 0.84 0.75 25.51
C LYS A 99 1.76 1.46 26.50
N GLU A 100 2.98 1.78 26.09
CA GLU A 100 3.96 2.55 26.87
C GLU A 100 3.69 4.06 26.82
N SER A 101 2.79 4.50 25.94
CA SER A 101 2.42 5.91 25.77
C SER A 101 1.15 6.27 26.54
N GLU A 102 0.87 7.57 26.68
CA GLU A 102 -0.38 8.09 27.25
C GLU A 102 -1.53 8.17 26.21
N ILE A 103 -1.34 7.63 24.99
CA ILE A 103 -2.32 7.70 23.91
C ILE A 103 -3.39 6.62 24.12
N ILE A 104 -4.64 7.05 24.24
CA ILE A 104 -5.81 6.16 24.38
C ILE A 104 -6.55 6.15 23.04
N LEU A 105 -6.72 4.95 22.47
CA LEU A 105 -7.58 4.78 21.29
C LEU A 105 -9.06 4.75 21.72
N PRO A 106 -9.97 5.33 20.92
CA PRO A 106 -11.40 5.32 21.24
C PRO A 106 -12.01 3.91 21.20
N ASP A 107 -11.45 3.02 20.38
CA ASP A 107 -11.77 1.60 20.32
C ASP A 107 -10.48 0.78 20.07
N LYS A 108 -10.39 -0.42 20.65
CA LYS A 108 -9.33 -1.39 20.36
C LYS A 108 -9.37 -1.91 18.92
N SER A 109 -10.54 -1.95 18.29
CA SER A 109 -10.72 -2.40 16.90
C SER A 109 -9.98 -1.50 15.90
N ILE A 110 -9.91 -0.20 16.18
CA ILE A 110 -9.21 0.84 15.39
C ILE A 110 -7.73 0.53 15.22
N ALA A 111 -7.11 -0.18 16.16
CA ALA A 111 -5.71 -0.54 16.04
C ALA A 111 -5.43 -1.38 14.79
N ASN A 112 -6.34 -2.24 14.37
CA ASN A 112 -6.14 -3.02 13.14
C ASN A 112 -6.23 -2.12 11.90
N HIS A 113 -7.17 -1.18 11.86
CA HIS A 113 -7.28 -0.22 10.75
C HIS A 113 -6.03 0.67 10.62
N ILE A 114 -5.48 1.15 11.74
CA ILE A 114 -4.21 1.89 11.75
C ILE A 114 -3.09 1.03 11.16
N GLN A 115 -2.99 -0.23 11.59
CA GLN A 115 -1.96 -1.15 11.08
C GLN A 115 -2.10 -1.37 9.57
N GLU A 116 -3.32 -1.55 9.05
CA GLU A 116 -3.54 -1.69 7.60
C GLU A 116 -3.12 -0.44 6.83
N GLU A 117 -3.41 0.76 7.34
CA GLU A 117 -2.96 2.01 6.71
C GLU A 117 -1.42 2.14 6.71
N MET A 118 -0.75 1.70 7.77
CA MET A 118 0.71 1.64 7.82
C MET A 118 1.28 0.61 6.83
N ASN A 119 0.65 -0.55 6.69
CA ASN A 119 1.05 -1.57 5.70
C ASN A 119 0.93 -1.03 4.28
N LEU A 120 -0.19 -0.35 4.01
CA LEU A 120 -0.47 0.26 2.73
C LEU A 120 0.55 1.35 2.40
N ALA A 121 0.89 2.21 3.37
CA ALA A 121 1.92 3.23 3.23
C ALA A 121 3.31 2.64 2.95
N PHE A 122 3.65 1.50 3.56
CA PHE A 122 4.90 0.80 3.29
C PHE A 122 4.95 0.19 1.88
N ALA A 123 3.80 -0.11 1.29
CA ALA A 123 3.63 -0.68 -0.05
C ALA A 123 4.42 -1.99 -0.24
N TYR A 124 4.17 -2.98 0.62
CA TYR A 124 4.67 -4.34 0.44
C TYR A 124 3.54 -5.34 0.63
N HIS A 125 3.21 -6.07 -0.44
CA HIS A 125 2.25 -7.17 -0.37
C HIS A 125 0.87 -6.79 0.19
N GLU A 126 0.25 -5.74 -0.35
CA GLU A 126 -1.10 -5.34 0.04
C GLU A 126 -2.04 -5.13 -1.14
N MET A 127 -3.34 -5.27 -0.87
CA MET A 127 -4.40 -4.80 -1.75
C MET A 127 -4.60 -3.30 -1.55
N THR A 128 -4.89 -2.57 -2.63
CA THR A 128 -5.06 -1.12 -2.54
C THR A 128 -6.09 -0.59 -3.53
N SER A 129 -6.83 0.42 -3.09
CA SER A 129 -7.73 1.22 -3.92
C SER A 129 -7.06 2.49 -4.46
N LEU A 130 -5.79 2.79 -4.10
CA LEU A 130 -5.12 4.03 -4.46
C LEU A 130 -4.96 4.23 -5.98
N GLN A 131 -4.97 3.14 -6.74
CA GLN A 131 -4.81 3.15 -8.20
C GLN A 131 -6.10 2.75 -8.90
N SER A 132 -7.25 2.84 -8.22
CA SER A 132 -8.56 2.47 -8.77
C SER A 132 -8.87 3.19 -10.08
N GLU A 133 -8.56 4.49 -10.18
CA GLU A 133 -8.77 5.28 -11.40
C GLU A 133 -7.99 4.69 -12.60
N GLN A 134 -6.71 4.37 -12.43
CA GLN A 134 -5.89 3.77 -13.49
C GLN A 134 -6.38 2.37 -13.86
N ILE A 135 -6.79 1.58 -12.87
CA ILE A 135 -7.31 0.23 -13.09
C ILE A 135 -8.64 0.28 -13.86
N PHE A 136 -9.56 1.15 -13.46
CA PHE A 136 -10.86 1.27 -14.12
C PHE A 136 -10.72 1.85 -15.53
N HIS A 137 -9.86 2.85 -15.72
CA HIS A 137 -9.58 3.39 -17.04
C HIS A 137 -9.04 2.31 -17.99
N TRP A 138 -8.13 1.44 -17.52
CA TRP A 138 -7.67 0.29 -18.31
C TRP A 138 -8.83 -0.62 -18.69
N PHE A 139 -9.71 -0.98 -17.75
CA PHE A 139 -10.86 -1.83 -18.06
C PHE A 139 -11.81 -1.18 -19.09
N GLU A 140 -12.11 0.11 -18.96
CA GLU A 140 -13.00 0.85 -19.87
C GLU A 140 -12.48 0.84 -21.32
N THR A 141 -11.17 1.01 -21.51
CA THR A 141 -10.53 0.99 -22.84
C THR A 141 -10.48 -0.39 -23.50
N HIS A 142 -10.74 -1.47 -22.75
CA HIS A 142 -10.61 -2.86 -23.23
C HIS A 142 -11.93 -3.66 -23.22
N MET A 143 -12.99 -3.12 -22.61
CA MET A 143 -14.33 -3.71 -22.60
C MET A 143 -15.27 -3.08 -23.64
N SER A 144 -14.76 -2.17 -24.48
CA SER A 144 -15.50 -1.49 -25.55
C SER A 144 -15.38 -2.19 -26.90
#